data_AF-A0AAW6KN52-F1
#
_entry.id   AF-A0AAW6KN52-F1
#
_cell.length_a   1.000
_cell.length_b   1.000
_cell.length_c   1.000
_cell.angle_alpha   90.00
_cell.angle_beta   90.00
_cell.angle_gamma   90.00
#
_symmetry.space_group_name_H-M   'P 1'
#
loop_
_entity.id
_entity.type
_entity.pdbx_description
1 polymer ?
#
loop_
_entity_poly.entity_id
_entity_poly.type
_entity_poly.pdbx_seq_one_letter_code
_entity_poly.pdbx_strand_id
1 'polypeptide(L)'
;PVVVGPVIIVIGLGLASTAVNMAMYEDSGAKVLVYSAKHFGVAGFTLALTIICAIFLRGFFSLIPVLIGIIGGYLFALTQGIVD
;
A
#
# COMPACT_ATOMS: atom_id res chain seq x y z
N PRO A 1 -1.67 -21.93 -21.16
CA PRO A 1 -2.71 -21.02 -20.64
C PRO A 1 -2.59 -19.61 -21.28
N VAL A 2 -3.28 -19.37 -22.39
CA VAL A 2 -3.16 -18.11 -23.16
C VAL A 2 -4.11 -17.00 -22.68
N VAL A 3 -5.12 -17.35 -21.86
CA VAL A 3 -6.19 -16.43 -21.44
C VAL A 3 -6.10 -16.04 -19.95
N VAL A 4 -5.47 -16.87 -19.13
CA VAL A 4 -5.43 -16.63 -17.67
C VAL A 4 -4.46 -15.49 -17.30
N GLY A 5 -3.32 -15.38 -17.99
CA GLY A 5 -2.33 -14.33 -17.76
C GLY A 5 -2.88 -12.91 -17.96
N PRO A 6 -3.48 -12.61 -19.14
CA PRO A 6 -4.08 -11.30 -19.40
C PRO A 6 -5.16 -10.90 -18.39
N VAL A 7 -5.99 -11.86 -17.94
CA VAL A 7 -7.07 -11.60 -16.98
C VAL A 7 -6.52 -11.15 -15.62
N ILE A 8 -5.45 -11.79 -15.11
CA ILE A 8 -4.85 -11.43 -13.81
C ILE A 8 -4.27 -10.00 -13.84
N ILE A 9 -3.65 -9.61 -14.96
CA ILE A 9 -3.06 -8.27 -15.12
C ILE A 9 -4.15 -7.18 -15.12
N VAL A 10 -5.27 -7.41 -15.79
CA VAL A 10 -6.40 -6.46 -15.82
C VAL A 10 -7.03 -6.27 -14.44
N ILE A 11 -7.15 -7.33 -13.65
CA ILE A 11 -7.66 -7.23 -12.27
C ILE A 11 -6.73 -6.34 -11.43
N GLY A 12 -5.41 -6.56 -11.50
CA GLY A 12 -4.44 -5.74 -10.79
C GLY A 12 -4.46 -4.27 -11.25
N LEU A 13 -4.53 -4.03 -12.56
CA LEU A 13 -4.56 -2.68 -13.12
C LEU A 13 -5.86 -1.93 -12.76
N GLY A 14 -6.99 -2.64 -12.68
CA GLY A 14 -8.28 -2.06 -12.26
C GLY A 14 -8.31 -1.66 -10.79
N LEU A 15 -7.60 -2.39 -9.92
CA LEU A 15 -7.50 -2.07 -8.49
C LEU A 15 -6.43 -1.01 -8.19
N ALA A 16 -5.43 -0.84 -9.05
CA ALA A 16 -4.32 0.09 -8.83
C ALA A 16 -4.77 1.54 -8.63
N SER A 17 -5.73 2.03 -9.42
CA SER A 17 -6.24 3.41 -9.32
C SER A 17 -6.92 3.69 -7.97
N THR A 18 -7.65 2.72 -7.44
CA THR A 18 -8.29 2.83 -6.11
C THR A 18 -7.25 2.89 -4.99
N ALA A 19 -6.19 2.07 -5.08
CA ALA A 19 -5.11 2.08 -4.10
C ALA A 19 -4.34 3.41 -4.08
N VAL A 20 -4.10 4.00 -5.25
CA VAL A 20 -3.43 5.31 -5.36
C VAL A 20 -4.30 6.42 -4.75
N ASN A 21 -5.61 6.43 -5.01
CA ASN A 21 -6.52 7.39 -4.37
C ASN A 21 -6.50 7.27 -2.84
N MET A 22 -6.54 6.04 -2.31
CA MET A 22 -6.48 5.80 -0.86
C MET A 22 -5.13 6.20 -0.22
N ALA A 23 -4.04 6.16 -0.98
CA ALA A 23 -2.73 6.57 -0.50
C ALA A 23 -2.51 8.09 -0.49
N MET A 24 -3.19 8.82 -1.38
CA MET A 24 -2.97 10.25 -1.60
C MET A 24 -3.98 11.15 -0.87
N TYR A 25 -5.21 10.66 -0.65
CA TYR A 25 -6.30 11.45 -0.09
C TYR A 25 -6.71 10.96 1.30
N GLU A 26 -6.99 11.91 2.20
CA GLU A 26 -7.51 11.62 3.55
C GLU A 26 -8.87 10.93 3.51
N ASP A 27 -9.72 11.36 2.56
CA ASP A 27 -11.03 10.78 2.35
C ASP A 27 -11.24 10.57 0.85
N SER A 28 -11.09 9.33 0.41
CA SER A 28 -11.26 8.92 -0.99
C SER A 28 -12.73 9.03 -1.46
N GLY A 29 -13.69 9.33 -0.57
CA GLY A 29 -15.11 9.52 -0.87
C GLY A 29 -15.64 10.94 -0.64
N ALA A 30 -14.84 11.87 -0.12
CA ALA A 30 -15.28 13.22 0.17
C ALA A 30 -15.37 14.12 -1.07
N LYS A 31 -16.32 15.07 -1.05
CA LYS A 31 -16.52 16.08 -2.11
C LYS A 31 -15.34 17.05 -2.29
N VAL A 32 -14.42 17.11 -1.33
CA VAL A 32 -13.22 17.95 -1.37
C VAL A 32 -12.01 17.05 -1.12
N LEU A 33 -11.24 16.81 -2.18
CA LEU A 33 -10.01 16.03 -2.13
C LEU A 33 -8.90 16.88 -1.49
N VAL A 34 -8.69 16.69 -0.19
CA VAL A 34 -7.57 17.32 0.52
C VAL A 34 -6.35 16.43 0.40
N TYR A 35 -5.32 16.94 -0.26
CA TYR A 35 -4.01 16.29 -0.32
C TYR A 35 -3.38 16.35 1.07
N SER A 36 -3.33 15.20 1.75
CA SER A 36 -2.63 15.08 3.02
C SER A 36 -1.25 14.51 2.74
N ALA A 37 -0.24 15.39 2.71
CA ALA A 37 1.16 15.00 2.52
C ALA A 37 1.63 13.95 3.57
N LYS A 38 0.96 13.93 4.73
CA LYS A 38 1.18 12.92 5.77
C LYS A 38 0.75 11.51 5.33
N HIS A 39 -0.41 11.37 4.68
CA HIS A 39 -0.91 10.07 4.18
C HIS A 39 -0.01 9.51 3.08
N PHE A 40 0.41 10.37 2.15
CA PHE A 40 1.36 10.00 1.11
C PHE A 40 2.71 9.56 1.71
N GLY A 41 3.19 10.25 2.76
CA GLY A 41 4.38 9.87 3.50
C GLY A 41 4.27 8.49 4.17
N VAL A 42 3.13 8.19 4.81
CA VAL A 42 2.87 6.87 5.42
C VAL A 42 2.78 5.77 4.37
N ALA A 43 2.09 6.02 3.24
CA ALA A 43 1.98 5.06 2.15
C ALA A 43 3.36 4.76 1.53
N GLY A 44 4.16 5.80 1.28
CA GLY A 44 5.54 5.67 0.79
C GLY A 44 6.44 4.90 1.77
N PHE A 45 6.35 5.20 3.07
CA PHE A 45 7.10 4.49 4.11
C PHE A 45 6.72 3.01 4.19
N THR A 46 5.42 2.70 4.16
CA THR A 46 4.89 1.33 4.19
C THR A 46 5.40 0.52 2.98
N LEU A 47 5.39 1.12 1.79
CA LEU A 47 5.89 0.49 0.57
C LEU A 47 7.40 0.26 0.63
N ALA A 48 8.17 1.26 1.07
CA ALA A 48 9.62 1.13 1.25
C ALA A 48 9.97 0.01 2.25
N LEU A 49 9.29 -0.03 3.41
CA LEU A 49 9.48 -1.05 4.42
C LEU A 49 9.14 -2.45 3.89
N THR A 50 8.04 -2.58 3.15
CA THR A 50 7.63 -3.84 2.51
C THR A 50 8.68 -4.33 1.53
N ILE A 51 9.22 -3.44 0.68
CA ILE A 51 10.27 -3.78 -0.29
C ILE A 51 11.56 -4.19 0.41
N ILE A 52 12.00 -3.44 1.43
CA ILE A 52 13.21 -3.74 2.20
C ILE A 52 13.06 -5.12 2.87
N CYS A 53 11.94 -5.36 3.56
CA CYS A 53 11.65 -6.66 4.14
C CYS A 53 11.61 -7.77 3.08
N ALA A 54 11.05 -7.53 1.90
CA ALA A 54 10.98 -8.53 0.83
C ALA A 54 12.36 -8.89 0.25
N ILE A 55 13.28 -7.93 0.20
CA ILE A 55 14.66 -8.16 -0.27
C ILE A 55 15.48 -8.91 0.77
N PHE A 56 15.35 -8.54 2.06
CA PHE A 56 16.09 -9.17 3.16
C PHE A 56 15.55 -10.57 3.51
N LEU A 57 14.23 -10.76 3.51
CA LEU A 57 13.58 -12.05 3.72
C LEU A 57 13.44 -12.79 2.38
N ARG A 58 14.56 -13.23 1.82
CA ARG A 58 14.57 -14.14 0.67
C ARG A 58 14.25 -15.56 1.14
N GLY A 59 13.08 -16.10 0.77
CA GLY A 59 12.69 -17.47 1.14
C GLY A 59 11.22 -17.83 0.86
N PHE A 60 10.77 -18.98 1.39
CA PHE A 60 9.51 -19.68 1.08
C PHE A 60 8.23 -18.90 1.43
N PHE A 61 8.32 -17.83 2.21
CA PHE A 61 7.15 -17.12 2.72
C PHE A 61 6.94 -15.77 2.03
N SER A 62 6.59 -15.79 0.75
CA SER A 62 6.28 -14.61 -0.08
C SER A 62 5.23 -13.65 0.53
N LEU A 63 4.42 -14.11 1.49
CA LEU A 63 3.42 -13.28 2.19
C LEU A 63 3.96 -12.56 3.43
N ILE A 64 4.99 -13.10 4.10
CA ILE A 64 5.50 -12.55 5.36
C ILE A 64 6.03 -11.11 5.21
N PRO A 65 6.80 -10.77 4.16
CA PRO A 65 7.27 -9.40 3.97
C PRO A 65 6.15 -8.36 3.85
N VAL A 66 5.06 -8.73 3.18
CA VAL A 66 3.88 -7.86 3.02
C VAL A 66 3.20 -7.63 4.37
N LEU A 67 3.05 -8.69 5.18
CA LEU A 67 2.45 -8.60 6.50
C LEU A 67 3.27 -7.70 7.45
N ILE A 68 4.59 -7.85 7.45
CA ILE A 68 5.52 -7.03 8.24
C ILE A 68 5.45 -5.57 7.80
N GLY A 69 5.39 -5.33 6.48
CA GLY A 69 5.22 -4.00 5.90
C GLY A 69 3.96 -3.30 6.39
N ILE A 70 2.82 -4.00 6.39
CA ILE A 70 1.54 -3.46 6.90
C ILE A 70 1.61 -3.13 8.39
N ILE A 71 2.16 -4.03 9.22
CA ILE A 71 2.29 -3.81 10.66
C ILE A 71 3.19 -2.60 10.95
N GLY A 72 4.34 -2.51 10.28
CA GLY A 72 5.26 -1.39 10.44
C GLY A 72 4.69 -0.06 9.90
N GLY A 73 3.96 -0.11 8.79
CA GLY A 73 3.25 1.04 8.24
C GLY A 73 2.16 1.58 9.17
N TYR A 74 1.40 0.68 9.81
CA TYR A 74 0.40 1.03 10.80
C TYR A 74 1.01 1.66 12.06
N LEU A 75 2.11 1.11 12.57
CA LEU A 75 2.87 1.72 13.67
C LEU A 75 3.38 3.11 13.31
N PHE A 76 3.82 3.32 12.07
CA PHE A 76 4.24 4.63 11.60
C PHE A 76 3.06 5.61 11.49
N ALA A 77 1.89 5.16 11.02
CA ALA A 77 0.67 5.96 10.97
C ALA A 77 0.24 6.45 12.37
N LEU A 78 0.35 5.58 13.38
CA LEU A 78 0.09 5.94 14.79
C LEU A 78 1.01 7.07 15.27
N THR A 79 2.30 7.05 14.92
CA THR A 79 3.23 8.12 15.30
C THR A 79 2.99 9.44 14.60
N GLN A 80 2.35 9.43 13.42
CA GLN A 80 2.00 10.65 12.67
C GLN A 80 0.69 11.30 13.16
N GLY A 81 0.00 10.67 14.13
CA GLY A 81 -1.26 11.18 14.70
C GLY A 81 -2.41 11.23 13.69
N ILE A 82 -2.35 10.37 12.67
CA ILE A 82 -3.36 10.25 11.61
C ILE A 82 -4.43 9.21 11.99
N VAL A 83 -4.10 8.36 12.96
CA VAL A 83 -4.97 7.31 13.45
C VAL A 83 -5.76 7.87 14.64
N ASP A 84 -7.07 8.00 14.46
CA ASP A 84 -8.06 8.00 15.55
C ASP A 84 -8.74 6.63 15.58
#